data_AF-A0A942ABT7-F1
#
_entry.id   AF-A0A942ABT7-F1
#
_cell.length_a   1.000
_cell.length_b   1.000
_cell.length_c   1.000
_cell.angle_alpha   90.00
_cell.angle_beta   90.00
_cell.angle_gamma   90.00
#
_symmetry.space_group_name_H-M   'P 1'
#
loop_
_entity.id
_entity.type
_entity.pdbx_description
1 polymer ?
#
loop_
_entity_poly.entity_id
_entity_poly.type
_entity_poly.pdbx_seq_one_letter_code
_entity_poly.pdbx_strand_id
1 'polypeptide(L)'
;FADFVQMSGCKGKITIENSRFLGAHDDPINIHGTHLAVTGYPAPNQVSVKYMHPQTYGFQSFLPGNQIEFIDAHSLMSLAPAKVKKAEMKNEREILITLDRNIPQTIRDKKELVAENVTYTPEVLIRNNYFARIPTRGILVSTRRKVLIENNTFFRMQMSGILIADDARSWFESGMVRDVTIRNNNFMECGGPVILISPENDRNEGYVHRNIAITNNRFQLTGTNAIFAKSVDGLKITDNLFLSPTPAEISNLIKTQDCENVFMEGNIVQ
;
A
#
# COMPACT_ATOMS: atom_id res chain seq x y z
N PHE A 1 -14.75 -11.66 -6.91
CA PHE A 1 -13.43 -12.25 -6.66
C PHE A 1 -13.12 -12.07 -5.18
N ALA A 2 -12.29 -12.92 -4.60
CA ALA A 2 -11.93 -12.83 -3.18
C ALA A 2 -10.51 -13.33 -2.97
N ASP A 3 -9.84 -12.67 -2.04
CA ASP A 3 -8.46 -12.95 -1.66
C ASP A 3 -8.38 -14.27 -0.89
N PHE A 4 -7.19 -14.87 -0.80
CA PHE A 4 -6.98 -15.96 0.16
C PHE A 4 -6.83 -15.42 1.58
N VAL A 5 -6.07 -14.34 1.74
CA VAL A 5 -5.83 -13.72 3.04
C VAL A 5 -5.93 -12.21 2.89
N GLN A 6 -6.90 -11.62 3.58
CA GLN A 6 -7.09 -10.18 3.64
C GLN A 6 -7.01 -9.70 5.10
N MET A 7 -6.12 -8.73 5.36
CA MET A 7 -5.92 -8.13 6.68
C MET A 7 -6.11 -6.61 6.59
N SER A 8 -7.29 -6.15 7.00
CA SER A 8 -7.61 -4.72 7.08
C SER A 8 -7.54 -4.21 8.52
N GLY A 9 -6.91 -3.05 8.73
CA GLY A 9 -6.91 -2.36 10.02
C GLY A 9 -6.27 -3.16 11.17
N CYS A 10 -5.21 -3.92 10.87
CA CYS A 10 -4.48 -4.73 11.85
C CYS A 10 -3.37 -3.94 12.56
N LYS A 11 -2.92 -4.40 13.74
CA LYS A 11 -1.75 -3.83 14.45
C LYS A 11 -0.80 -4.94 14.89
N GLY A 12 0.42 -4.57 15.28
CA GLY A 12 1.43 -5.53 15.72
C GLY A 12 2.22 -6.05 14.52
N LYS A 13 2.39 -7.36 14.42
CA LYS A 13 3.17 -8.01 13.35
C LYS A 13 2.36 -9.08 12.65
N ILE A 14 2.28 -9.00 11.33
CA ILE A 14 1.75 -10.04 10.46
C ILE A 14 2.93 -10.82 9.89
N THR A 15 2.85 -12.15 9.95
CA THR A 15 3.89 -13.05 9.45
C THR A 15 3.23 -14.13 8.62
N ILE A 16 3.59 -14.20 7.33
CA ILE A 16 3.10 -15.19 6.37
C ILE A 16 4.33 -15.88 5.78
N GLU A 17 4.55 -17.14 6.18
CA GLU A 17 5.77 -17.84 5.82
C GLU A 17 5.53 -19.28 5.38
N ASN A 18 6.46 -19.79 4.57
CA ASN A 18 6.54 -21.20 4.19
C ASN A 18 5.23 -21.77 3.63
N SER A 19 4.44 -20.93 2.94
CA SER A 19 3.10 -21.26 2.45
C SER A 19 3.06 -21.40 0.94
N ARG A 20 2.02 -22.08 0.44
CA ARG A 20 1.76 -22.26 -1.00
C ARG A 20 0.38 -21.72 -1.34
N PHE A 21 0.34 -20.66 -2.13
CA PHE A 21 -0.89 -20.04 -2.62
C PHE A 21 -1.10 -20.40 -4.09
N LEU A 22 -2.10 -21.26 -4.36
CA LEU A 22 -2.40 -21.72 -5.71
C LEU A 22 -3.89 -21.59 -6.03
N GLY A 23 -4.21 -20.93 -7.16
CA GLY A 23 -5.58 -20.92 -7.69
C GLY A 23 -6.54 -19.98 -6.96
N ALA A 24 -6.04 -18.89 -6.37
CA ALA A 24 -6.91 -17.86 -5.82
C ALA A 24 -7.77 -17.22 -6.92
N HIS A 25 -8.98 -16.77 -6.56
CA HIS A 25 -9.84 -16.03 -7.49
C HIS A 25 -9.43 -14.54 -7.58
N ASP A 26 -8.80 -14.02 -6.53
CA ASP A 26 -8.20 -12.69 -6.47
C ASP A 26 -6.80 -12.81 -5.81
N ASP A 27 -6.30 -11.76 -5.18
CA ASP A 27 -4.97 -11.73 -4.59
C ASP A 27 -4.79 -12.77 -3.47
N PRO A 28 -3.69 -13.51 -3.46
CA PRO A 28 -3.33 -14.35 -2.33
C PRO A 28 -3.22 -13.60 -1.00
N ILE A 29 -2.64 -12.39 -1.02
CA ILE A 29 -2.38 -11.59 0.17
C ILE A 29 -2.77 -10.14 -0.11
N ASN A 30 -3.64 -9.58 0.72
CA ASN A 30 -3.94 -8.15 0.75
C ASN A 30 -3.86 -7.62 2.19
N ILE A 31 -2.96 -6.67 2.46
CA ILE A 31 -2.73 -6.08 3.78
C ILE A 31 -2.81 -4.57 3.67
N HIS A 32 -3.80 -3.96 4.34
CA HIS A 32 -4.06 -2.53 4.23
C HIS A 32 -4.71 -1.95 5.50
N GLY A 33 -4.76 -0.63 5.60
CA GLY A 33 -5.67 0.09 6.50
C GLY A 33 -6.95 0.49 5.77
N THR A 34 -7.79 1.32 6.39
CA THR A 34 -8.97 1.88 5.70
C THR A 34 -9.04 3.38 5.93
N HIS A 35 -9.16 4.12 4.83
CA HIS A 35 -9.49 5.53 4.84
C HIS A 35 -10.99 5.67 5.11
N LEU A 36 -11.38 6.50 6.07
CA LEU A 36 -12.78 6.91 6.22
C LEU A 36 -12.94 8.37 5.80
N ALA A 37 -13.91 8.66 4.95
CA ALA A 37 -14.18 10.01 4.47
C ALA A 37 -14.69 10.89 5.61
N VAL A 38 -14.13 12.08 5.74
CA VAL A 38 -14.60 13.11 6.68
C VAL A 38 -15.87 13.74 6.12
N THR A 39 -16.98 13.60 6.85
CA THR A 39 -18.31 14.05 6.41
C THR A 39 -18.80 15.30 7.14
N GLY A 40 -18.12 15.71 8.22
CA GLY A 40 -18.46 16.95 8.91
C GLY A 40 -17.73 17.15 10.22
N TYR A 41 -17.94 18.32 10.81
CA TYR A 41 -17.29 18.75 12.05
C TYR A 41 -18.32 19.23 13.08
N PRO A 42 -18.97 18.32 13.83
CA PRO A 42 -20.07 18.68 14.74
C PRO A 42 -19.68 19.63 15.88
N ALA A 43 -18.39 19.68 16.24
CA ALA A 43 -17.85 20.57 17.27
C ALA A 43 -16.39 20.94 16.95
N PRO A 44 -15.77 21.91 17.64
CA PRO A 44 -14.38 22.32 17.42
C PRO A 44 -13.36 21.17 17.41
N ASN A 45 -13.57 20.15 18.24
CA ASN A 45 -12.71 18.96 18.38
C ASN A 45 -13.39 17.66 17.96
N GLN A 46 -14.50 17.71 17.23
CA GLN A 46 -15.21 16.52 16.75
C GLN A 46 -15.23 16.45 15.24
N VAL A 47 -15.05 15.24 14.72
CA VAL A 47 -15.12 14.92 13.30
C VAL A 47 -16.02 13.70 13.10
N SER A 48 -16.94 13.80 12.14
CA SER A 48 -17.70 12.67 11.64
C SER A 48 -16.95 12.05 10.47
N VAL A 49 -16.73 10.73 10.53
CA VAL A 49 -16.09 9.98 9.45
C VAL A 49 -16.98 8.83 8.98
N LYS A 50 -16.85 8.43 7.72
CA LYS A 50 -17.74 7.45 7.09
C LYS A 50 -16.99 6.42 6.23
N TYR A 51 -17.43 5.18 6.33
CA TYR A 51 -17.10 4.13 5.38
C TYR A 51 -17.82 4.33 4.05
N MET A 52 -17.03 4.57 3.00
CA MET A 52 -17.55 4.87 1.66
C MET A 52 -17.71 3.62 0.79
N HIS A 53 -16.76 2.69 0.85
CA HIS A 53 -16.83 1.48 0.04
C HIS A 53 -18.04 0.61 0.44
N PRO A 54 -18.82 0.05 -0.51
CA PRO A 54 -20.01 -0.74 -0.18
C PRO A 54 -19.71 -1.99 0.65
N GLN A 55 -18.52 -2.59 0.48
CA GLN A 55 -18.12 -3.84 1.12
C GLN A 55 -17.35 -3.66 2.44
N THR A 56 -17.15 -2.43 2.90
CA THR A 56 -16.38 -2.14 4.12
C THR A 56 -17.23 -1.33 5.07
N TYR A 57 -17.71 -1.91 6.17
CA TYR A 57 -18.52 -1.24 7.20
C TYR A 57 -18.63 -2.11 8.46
N GLY A 58 -19.10 -1.53 9.56
CA GLY A 58 -19.43 -2.25 10.80
C GLY A 58 -18.29 -2.41 11.80
N PHE A 59 -17.10 -1.86 11.51
CA PHE A 59 -15.93 -1.96 12.38
C PHE A 59 -15.74 -0.71 13.23
N GLN A 60 -15.51 -0.89 14.54
CA GLN A 60 -15.05 0.20 15.40
C GLN A 60 -13.55 0.46 15.18
N SER A 61 -13.23 1.17 14.10
CA SER A 61 -11.84 1.36 13.65
C SER A 61 -11.08 2.44 14.41
N PHE A 62 -11.71 3.14 15.35
CA PHE A 62 -11.05 4.15 16.18
C PHE A 62 -11.34 3.86 17.65
N LEU A 63 -10.30 3.88 18.47
CA LEU A 63 -10.38 3.68 19.91
C LEU A 63 -9.70 4.84 20.65
N PRO A 64 -10.12 5.15 21.89
CA PRO A 64 -9.40 6.08 22.75
C PRO A 64 -7.90 5.78 22.79
N GLY A 65 -7.08 6.81 22.62
CA GLY A 65 -5.62 6.71 22.59
C GLY A 65 -5.01 6.48 21.20
N ASN A 66 -5.79 6.13 20.18
CA ASN A 66 -5.27 5.98 18.82
C ASN A 66 -4.78 7.32 18.25
N GLN A 67 -3.66 7.26 17.54
CA GLN A 67 -3.20 8.30 16.62
C GLN A 67 -3.88 8.12 15.26
N ILE A 68 -4.30 9.23 14.67
CA ILE A 68 -4.87 9.31 13.33
C ILE A 68 -4.17 10.41 12.53
N GLU A 69 -4.26 10.33 11.21
CA GLU A 69 -3.86 11.41 10.30
C GLU A 69 -5.03 11.80 9.41
N PHE A 70 -5.19 13.10 9.19
CA PHE A 70 -6.04 13.66 8.14
C PHE A 70 -5.26 13.70 6.83
N ILE A 71 -5.83 13.16 5.77
CA ILE A 71 -5.16 12.95 4.48
C ILE A 71 -6.03 13.55 3.36
N ASP A 72 -5.41 14.30 2.46
CA ASP A 72 -6.05 14.82 1.24
C ASP A 72 -6.35 13.66 0.28
N ALA A 73 -7.60 13.46 -0.14
CA ALA A 73 -7.98 12.27 -0.91
C ALA A 73 -7.40 12.21 -2.33
N HIS A 74 -6.87 13.33 -2.85
CA HIS A 74 -6.35 13.43 -4.21
C HIS A 74 -4.83 13.37 -4.26
N SER A 75 -4.15 14.03 -3.33
CA SER A 75 -2.68 13.94 -3.25
C SER A 75 -2.20 12.78 -2.37
N LEU A 76 -3.08 12.21 -1.54
CA LEU A 76 -2.77 11.20 -0.52
C LEU A 76 -1.72 11.66 0.50
N MET A 77 -1.49 12.97 0.59
CA MET A 77 -0.57 13.56 1.54
C MET A 77 -1.23 13.76 2.90
N SER A 78 -0.53 13.34 3.95
CA SER A 78 -0.92 13.64 5.33
C SER A 78 -0.82 15.14 5.61
N LEU A 79 -1.91 15.72 6.08
CA LEU A 79 -2.05 17.14 6.36
C LEU A 79 -1.89 17.48 7.85
N ALA A 80 -2.45 16.64 8.74
CA ALA A 80 -2.36 16.88 10.18
C ALA A 80 -2.57 15.60 11.02
N PRO A 81 -1.75 15.38 12.06
CA PRO A 81 -1.97 14.31 13.02
C PRO A 81 -2.94 14.74 14.13
N ALA A 82 -3.68 13.78 14.69
CA ALA A 82 -4.50 13.97 15.89
C ALA A 82 -4.53 12.71 16.76
N LYS A 83 -4.94 12.85 18.03
CA LYS A 83 -5.16 11.72 18.94
C LYS A 83 -6.64 11.60 19.30
N VAL A 84 -7.17 10.40 19.25
CA VAL A 84 -8.54 10.08 19.61
C VAL A 84 -8.69 10.11 21.13
N LYS A 85 -9.58 10.95 21.65
CA LYS A 85 -10.05 10.90 23.05
C LYS A 85 -11.23 9.95 23.21
N LYS A 86 -12.15 9.97 22.25
CA LYS A 86 -13.36 9.13 22.22
C LYS A 86 -13.75 8.85 20.78
N ALA A 87 -14.29 7.67 20.52
CA ALA A 87 -14.89 7.33 19.25
C ALA A 87 -16.17 6.53 19.47
N GLU A 88 -17.21 6.83 18.71
CA GLU A 88 -18.53 6.22 18.82
C GLU A 88 -19.08 5.93 17.43
N MET A 89 -19.39 4.67 17.13
CA MET A 89 -20.19 4.36 15.95
C MET A 89 -21.60 4.93 16.15
N LYS A 90 -22.07 5.74 15.18
CA LYS A 90 -23.43 6.27 15.13
C LYS A 90 -24.36 5.37 14.32
N ASN A 91 -23.79 4.62 13.39
CA ASN A 91 -24.40 3.50 12.67
C ASN A 91 -23.27 2.62 12.12
N GLU A 92 -23.60 1.62 11.29
CA GLU A 92 -22.61 0.70 10.72
C GLU A 92 -21.57 1.39 9.82
N ARG A 93 -21.85 2.60 9.30
CA ARG A 93 -20.95 3.31 8.39
C ARG A 93 -20.30 4.55 8.99
N GLU A 94 -20.92 5.18 9.98
CA GLU A 94 -20.51 6.49 10.47
C GLU A 94 -19.99 6.43 11.90
N ILE A 95 -18.83 7.06 12.13
CA ILE A 95 -18.16 7.14 13.42
C ILE A 95 -17.97 8.60 13.77
N LEU A 96 -18.40 8.99 14.97
CA LEU A 96 -18.08 10.29 15.56
C LEU A 96 -16.80 10.15 16.39
N ILE A 97 -15.77 10.90 16.03
CA ILE A 97 -14.49 10.93 16.72
C ILE A 97 -14.35 12.26 17.45
N THR A 98 -14.07 12.19 18.76
CA THR A 98 -13.65 13.34 19.56
C THR A 98 -12.14 13.30 19.73
N LEU A 99 -11.47 14.39 19.35
CA LEU A 99 -10.02 14.50 19.34
C LEU A 99 -9.49 15.19 20.60
N ASP A 100 -8.18 15.03 20.81
CA ASP A 100 -7.45 15.64 21.91
C ASP A 100 -7.35 17.16 21.85
N ARG A 101 -7.54 17.72 20.66
CA ARG A 101 -7.38 19.13 20.30
C ARG A 101 -8.50 19.60 19.36
N ASN A 102 -8.63 20.92 19.21
CA ASN A 102 -9.45 21.49 18.15
C ASN A 102 -8.85 21.20 16.77
N ILE A 103 -9.71 20.92 15.80
CA ILE A 103 -9.33 20.67 14.41
C ILE A 103 -8.94 22.02 13.77
N PRO A 104 -7.71 22.17 13.25
CA PRO A 104 -7.26 23.40 12.63
C PRO A 104 -8.18 23.84 11.48
N GLN A 105 -8.36 25.16 11.32
CA GLN A 105 -9.21 25.69 10.24
C GLN A 105 -8.72 25.26 8.86
N THR A 106 -7.39 25.17 8.67
CA THR A 106 -6.78 24.67 7.44
C THR A 106 -7.20 23.25 7.05
N ILE A 107 -7.57 22.41 8.03
CA ILE A 107 -8.13 21.07 7.79
C ILE A 107 -9.63 21.14 7.51
N ARG A 108 -10.36 22.02 8.21
CA ARG A 108 -11.79 22.23 8.00
C ARG A 108 -12.11 22.79 6.61
N ASP A 109 -11.22 23.60 6.06
CA ASP A 109 -11.37 24.21 4.74
C ASP A 109 -11.05 23.23 3.59
N LYS A 110 -10.42 22.09 3.88
CA LYS A 110 -10.10 21.08 2.88
C LYS A 110 -11.36 20.32 2.47
N LYS A 111 -11.57 20.25 1.16
CA LYS A 111 -12.59 19.40 0.54
C LYS A 111 -12.03 17.99 0.37
N GLU A 112 -12.90 16.98 0.43
CA GLU A 112 -12.56 15.57 0.16
C GLU A 112 -11.35 15.11 0.97
N LEU A 113 -11.57 15.05 2.28
CA LEU A 113 -10.58 14.64 3.27
C LEU A 113 -10.93 13.24 3.78
N VAL A 114 -9.92 12.43 4.04
CA VAL A 114 -10.08 11.13 4.72
C VAL A 114 -9.28 11.11 6.03
N ALA A 115 -9.66 10.21 6.93
CA ALA A 115 -8.95 9.93 8.16
C ALA A 115 -8.44 8.49 8.14
N GLU A 116 -7.14 8.32 8.44
CA GLU A 116 -6.48 7.02 8.59
C GLU A 116 -6.13 6.78 10.07
N ASN A 117 -6.36 5.56 10.56
CA ASN A 117 -5.84 5.13 11.87
C ASN A 117 -4.40 4.60 11.77
N VAL A 118 -3.42 5.48 11.97
CA VAL A 118 -2.00 5.13 11.88
C VAL A 118 -1.50 4.27 13.06
N THR A 119 -2.32 4.06 14.09
CA THR A 119 -2.02 3.12 15.19
C THR A 119 -2.22 1.66 14.78
N TYR A 120 -3.24 1.42 13.96
CA TYR A 120 -3.56 0.10 13.43
C TYR A 120 -2.90 -0.09 12.07
N THR A 121 -1.57 -0.06 12.10
CA THR A 121 -0.69 -0.38 10.99
C THR A 121 0.29 -1.47 11.43
N PRO A 122 0.31 -2.66 10.78
CA PRO A 122 1.18 -3.75 11.20
C PRO A 122 2.56 -3.67 10.55
N GLU A 123 3.58 -4.17 11.24
CA GLU A 123 4.80 -4.68 10.59
C GLU A 123 4.44 -5.96 9.82
N VAL A 124 5.09 -6.20 8.68
CA VAL A 124 4.78 -7.32 7.79
C VAL A 124 6.05 -8.08 7.42
N LEU A 125 6.00 -9.40 7.58
CA LEU A 125 6.98 -10.35 7.06
C LEU A 125 6.29 -11.35 6.14
N ILE A 126 6.65 -11.35 4.87
CA ILE A 126 6.18 -12.33 3.87
C ILE A 126 7.40 -13.06 3.31
N ARG A 127 7.59 -14.32 3.69
CA ARG A 127 8.84 -15.03 3.40
C ARG A 127 8.68 -16.49 2.99
N ASN A 128 9.52 -16.96 2.07
CA ASN A 128 9.59 -18.37 1.66
C ASN A 128 8.23 -18.92 1.15
N ASN A 129 7.41 -18.07 0.53
CA ASN A 129 6.13 -18.49 -0.02
C ASN A 129 6.24 -18.78 -1.52
N TYR A 130 5.31 -19.60 -2.02
CA TYR A 130 5.17 -19.90 -3.43
C TYR A 130 3.77 -19.51 -3.93
N PHE A 131 3.73 -18.66 -4.96
CA PHE A 131 2.50 -18.15 -5.59
C PHE A 131 2.41 -18.67 -7.04
N ALA A 132 1.27 -19.26 -7.42
CA ALA A 132 1.05 -19.68 -8.81
C ALA A 132 -0.43 -19.79 -9.17
N ARG A 133 -0.74 -19.79 -10.48
CA ARG A 133 -2.13 -19.88 -11.00
C ARG A 133 -3.04 -18.78 -10.43
N ILE A 134 -2.52 -17.56 -10.36
CA ILE A 134 -3.23 -16.40 -9.81
C ILE A 134 -3.60 -15.46 -10.96
N PRO A 135 -4.90 -15.14 -11.14
CA PRO A 135 -5.37 -14.30 -12.23
C PRO A 135 -5.16 -12.79 -11.97
N THR A 136 -4.83 -12.40 -10.73
CA THR A 136 -4.65 -11.01 -10.30
C THR A 136 -3.22 -10.76 -9.76
N ARG A 137 -3.06 -9.89 -8.75
CA ARG A 137 -1.75 -9.61 -8.14
C ARG A 137 -1.35 -10.74 -7.18
N GLY A 138 -0.08 -10.83 -6.82
CA GLY A 138 0.40 -11.78 -5.81
C GLY A 138 0.25 -11.28 -4.38
N ILE A 139 0.82 -10.11 -4.12
CA ILE A 139 0.76 -9.42 -2.83
C ILE A 139 0.32 -7.99 -3.10
N LEU A 140 -0.80 -7.57 -2.51
CA LEU A 140 -1.14 -6.17 -2.30
C LEU A 140 -0.80 -5.80 -0.86
N VAL A 141 0.12 -4.85 -0.65
CA VAL A 141 0.52 -4.46 0.71
C VAL A 141 0.77 -2.97 0.83
N SER A 142 0.04 -2.37 1.76
CA SER A 142 0.03 -0.94 2.05
C SER A 142 -0.05 -0.75 3.56
N THR A 143 1.11 -0.59 4.21
CA THR A 143 1.20 -0.30 5.65
C THR A 143 2.39 0.59 5.94
N ARG A 144 2.25 1.44 6.95
CA ARG A 144 3.24 2.46 7.32
C ARG A 144 4.46 1.88 8.04
N ARG A 145 4.33 0.71 8.65
CA ARG A 145 5.43 0.06 9.38
C ARG A 145 6.27 -0.77 8.43
N LYS A 146 7.37 -1.31 8.95
CA LYS A 146 8.32 -2.10 8.18
C LYS A 146 7.64 -3.28 7.47
N VAL A 147 7.89 -3.39 6.18
CA VAL A 147 7.47 -4.52 5.34
C VAL A 147 8.72 -5.21 4.78
N LEU A 148 8.83 -6.52 4.99
CA LEU A 148 9.86 -7.36 4.40
C LEU A 148 9.20 -8.46 3.57
N ILE A 149 9.46 -8.44 2.26
CA ILE A 149 9.04 -9.47 1.30
C ILE A 149 10.30 -10.15 0.78
N GLU A 150 10.59 -11.36 1.26
CA GLU A 150 11.86 -12.03 0.91
C GLU A 150 11.75 -13.51 0.57
N ASN A 151 12.63 -13.98 -0.32
CA ASN A 151 12.75 -15.40 -0.67
C ASN A 151 11.44 -16.04 -1.17
N ASN A 152 10.53 -15.27 -1.76
CA ASN A 152 9.30 -15.79 -2.33
C ASN A 152 9.47 -16.11 -3.81
N THR A 153 8.67 -17.04 -4.32
CA THR A 153 8.59 -17.37 -5.74
C THR A 153 7.21 -17.04 -6.28
N PHE A 154 7.16 -16.21 -7.31
CA PHE A 154 5.97 -15.84 -8.05
C PHE A 154 6.05 -16.49 -9.43
N PHE A 155 5.19 -17.46 -9.71
CA PHE A 155 5.24 -18.24 -10.93
C PHE A 155 3.97 -18.04 -11.77
N ARG A 156 4.15 -17.39 -12.93
CA ARG A 156 3.10 -17.13 -13.93
C ARG A 156 1.88 -16.40 -13.38
N MET A 157 2.14 -15.37 -12.58
CA MET A 157 1.13 -14.40 -12.15
C MET A 157 0.59 -13.67 -13.39
N GLN A 158 -0.72 -13.47 -13.49
CA GLN A 158 -1.29 -12.79 -14.65
C GLN A 158 -1.17 -11.25 -14.57
N MET A 159 -1.12 -10.70 -13.36
CA MET A 159 -0.79 -9.28 -13.11
C MET A 159 0.56 -9.16 -12.36
N SER A 160 0.76 -8.08 -11.60
CA SER A 160 1.95 -7.84 -10.79
C SER A 160 2.16 -8.92 -9.73
N GLY A 161 3.40 -9.36 -9.53
CA GLY A 161 3.74 -10.18 -8.37
C GLY A 161 3.52 -9.41 -7.06
N ILE A 162 3.85 -8.12 -7.05
CA ILE A 162 3.68 -7.24 -5.89
C ILE A 162 3.07 -5.91 -6.34
N LEU A 163 2.02 -5.48 -5.67
CA LEU A 163 1.44 -4.15 -5.75
C LEU A 163 1.55 -3.44 -4.39
N ILE A 164 2.05 -2.22 -4.42
CA ILE A 164 1.99 -1.26 -3.32
C ILE A 164 1.13 -0.10 -3.80
N ALA A 165 -0.01 0.10 -3.15
CA ALA A 165 -1.00 1.11 -3.51
C ALA A 165 -1.31 2.04 -2.32
N ASP A 166 -2.17 3.01 -2.54
CA ASP A 166 -2.89 3.78 -1.53
C ASP A 166 -4.04 4.46 -2.29
N ASP A 167 -5.27 4.32 -1.81
CA ASP A 167 -6.45 4.85 -2.50
C ASP A 167 -7.48 5.38 -1.50
N ALA A 168 -7.91 6.62 -1.70
CA ALA A 168 -8.87 7.32 -0.86
C ALA A 168 -10.18 7.65 -1.58
N ARG A 169 -10.42 7.12 -2.79
CA ARG A 169 -11.57 7.52 -3.62
C ARG A 169 -12.36 6.36 -4.25
N SER A 170 -11.80 5.15 -4.33
CA SER A 170 -12.48 3.97 -4.87
C SER A 170 -12.71 2.91 -3.79
N TRP A 171 -11.68 2.13 -3.48
CA TRP A 171 -11.66 1.08 -2.47
C TRP A 171 -11.47 1.62 -1.05
N PHE A 172 -10.90 2.84 -0.91
CA PHE A 172 -10.58 3.45 0.38
C PHE A 172 -9.58 2.62 1.21
N GLU A 173 -8.71 1.87 0.52
CA GLU A 173 -7.65 1.09 1.16
C GLU A 173 -6.46 2.00 1.44
N SER A 174 -6.21 2.22 2.73
CA SER A 174 -5.14 3.11 3.16
C SER A 174 -3.82 2.36 3.33
N GLY A 175 -2.73 3.11 3.29
CA GLY A 175 -1.48 2.65 3.89
C GLY A 175 -0.25 3.06 3.11
N MET A 176 0.03 4.36 3.11
CA MET A 176 1.29 4.85 2.58
C MET A 176 2.50 4.16 3.23
N VAL A 177 3.31 3.46 2.44
CA VAL A 177 4.47 2.74 2.97
C VAL A 177 5.61 3.69 3.32
N ARG A 178 6.37 3.35 4.38
CA ARG A 178 7.50 4.17 4.87
C ARG A 178 8.83 3.43 4.97
N ASP A 179 8.80 2.10 4.91
CA ASP A 179 9.97 1.21 4.95
C ASP A 179 9.58 -0.15 4.35
N VAL A 180 9.98 -0.38 3.11
CA VAL A 180 9.70 -1.64 2.40
C VAL A 180 11.00 -2.20 1.84
N THR A 181 11.25 -3.47 2.11
CA THR A 181 12.33 -4.23 1.48
C THR A 181 11.75 -5.42 0.73
N ILE A 182 11.99 -5.46 -0.58
CA ILE A 182 11.66 -6.57 -1.48
C ILE A 182 12.99 -7.18 -1.92
N ARG A 183 13.34 -8.36 -1.41
CA ARG A 183 14.66 -8.96 -1.70
C ARG A 183 14.67 -10.45 -1.94
N ASN A 184 15.61 -10.93 -2.74
CA ASN A 184 15.84 -12.35 -2.97
C ASN A 184 14.60 -13.10 -3.49
N ASN A 185 13.65 -12.41 -4.12
CA ASN A 185 12.46 -13.04 -4.69
C ASN A 185 12.72 -13.49 -6.13
N ASN A 186 12.05 -14.56 -6.55
CA ASN A 186 12.05 -15.07 -7.91
C ASN A 186 10.71 -14.75 -8.57
N PHE A 187 10.72 -13.89 -9.58
CA PHE A 187 9.56 -13.60 -10.42
C PHE A 187 9.73 -14.30 -11.76
N MET A 188 8.86 -15.25 -12.06
CA MET A 188 8.97 -16.12 -13.23
C MET A 188 7.74 -15.94 -14.10
N GLU A 189 7.93 -15.37 -15.29
CA GLU A 189 6.92 -15.22 -16.33
C GLU A 189 5.65 -14.50 -15.83
N CYS A 190 5.82 -13.49 -14.98
CA CYS A 190 4.73 -12.70 -14.41
C CYS A 190 4.28 -11.57 -15.35
N GLY A 191 3.01 -11.16 -15.22
CA GLY A 191 2.46 -9.96 -15.83
C GLY A 191 3.20 -8.69 -15.40
N GLY A 192 3.13 -7.67 -16.26
CA GLY A 192 3.85 -6.41 -16.07
C GLY A 192 2.95 -5.22 -15.68
N PRO A 193 3.47 -4.24 -14.92
CA PRO A 193 4.76 -4.28 -14.22
C PRO A 193 4.81 -5.37 -13.14
N VAL A 194 5.91 -6.12 -13.06
CA VAL A 194 6.04 -7.24 -12.11
C VAL A 194 6.00 -6.76 -10.66
N ILE A 195 6.70 -5.67 -10.35
CA ILE A 195 6.52 -4.90 -9.12
C ILE A 195 5.91 -3.56 -9.52
N LEU A 196 4.73 -3.28 -8.98
CA LEU A 196 3.98 -2.06 -9.24
C LEU A 196 3.84 -1.26 -7.95
N ILE A 197 4.40 -0.06 -7.90
CA ILE A 197 4.22 0.89 -6.81
C ILE A 197 3.44 2.06 -7.40
N SER A 198 2.15 2.11 -7.11
CA SER A 198 1.21 3.01 -7.79
C SER A 198 0.11 3.47 -6.84
N PRO A 199 0.36 4.52 -6.04
CA PRO A 199 -0.72 5.20 -5.33
C PRO A 199 -1.67 5.90 -6.32
N GLU A 200 -2.94 5.96 -5.97
CA GLU A 200 -4.05 6.50 -6.80
C GLU A 200 -4.16 8.04 -6.73
N ASN A 201 -3.07 8.71 -6.33
CA ASN A 201 -3.02 10.17 -6.29
C ASN A 201 -3.09 10.76 -7.70
N ASP A 202 -3.97 11.72 -7.94
CA ASP A 202 -4.08 12.46 -9.21
C ASP A 202 -3.45 13.85 -9.15
N ARG A 203 -3.01 14.27 -7.96
CA ARG A 203 -2.21 15.47 -7.73
C ARG A 203 -0.87 15.09 -7.11
N ASN A 204 0.22 15.60 -7.70
CA ASN A 204 1.54 15.49 -7.10
C ASN A 204 1.78 16.71 -6.19
N GLU A 205 1.59 16.51 -4.89
CA GLU A 205 1.90 17.50 -3.83
C GLU A 205 2.98 16.97 -2.87
N GLY A 206 3.75 15.98 -3.32
CA GLY A 206 4.76 15.27 -2.55
C GLY A 206 4.76 13.77 -2.85
N TYR A 207 5.51 13.04 -2.02
CA TYR A 207 5.74 11.61 -2.18
C TYR A 207 4.92 10.82 -1.16
N VAL A 208 3.92 10.10 -1.67
CA VAL A 208 3.02 9.24 -0.89
C VAL A 208 3.85 8.17 -0.17
N HIS A 209 4.67 7.44 -0.91
CA HIS A 209 5.48 6.36 -0.37
C HIS A 209 6.93 6.80 -0.09
N ARG A 210 7.58 6.14 0.87
CA ARG A 210 8.98 6.40 1.20
C ARG A 210 9.78 5.13 1.47
N ASN A 211 11.08 5.21 1.23
CA ASN A 211 12.10 4.21 1.58
C ASN A 211 11.73 2.80 1.10
N ILE A 212 11.70 2.62 -0.23
CA ILE A 212 11.44 1.32 -0.83
C ILE A 212 12.76 0.80 -1.43
N ALA A 213 13.17 -0.40 -1.00
CA ALA A 213 14.34 -1.09 -1.52
C ALA A 213 13.92 -2.37 -2.25
N ILE A 214 14.30 -2.48 -3.53
CA ILE A 214 14.10 -3.64 -4.39
C ILE A 214 15.48 -4.18 -4.73
N THR A 215 15.90 -5.24 -4.03
CA THR A 215 17.32 -5.65 -4.03
C THR A 215 17.51 -7.14 -4.29
N ASN A 216 18.46 -7.53 -5.13
CA ASN A 216 18.83 -8.92 -5.37
C ASN A 216 17.63 -9.83 -5.73
N ASN A 217 16.68 -9.33 -6.52
CA ASN A 217 15.59 -10.15 -7.05
C ASN A 217 15.93 -10.65 -8.46
N ARG A 218 15.35 -11.79 -8.84
CA ARG A 218 15.48 -12.36 -10.19
C ARG A 218 14.16 -12.23 -10.92
N PHE A 219 14.18 -11.57 -12.06
CA PHE A 219 13.05 -11.38 -12.95
C PHE A 219 13.28 -12.19 -14.22
N GLN A 220 12.48 -13.23 -14.47
CA GLN A 220 12.42 -13.93 -15.75
C GLN A 220 11.17 -13.43 -16.49
N LEU A 221 11.37 -12.53 -17.44
CA LEU A 221 10.31 -11.76 -18.09
C LEU A 221 9.80 -12.45 -19.35
N THR A 222 8.60 -12.05 -19.79
CA THR A 222 7.97 -12.48 -21.06
C THR A 222 7.79 -11.32 -22.04
N GLY A 223 8.61 -10.27 -21.90
CA GLY A 223 8.49 -9.01 -22.66
C GLY A 223 7.69 -7.93 -21.93
N THR A 224 7.46 -8.10 -20.63
CA THR A 224 6.74 -7.17 -19.75
C THR A 224 7.68 -6.17 -19.07
N ASN A 225 7.15 -5.02 -18.64
CA ASN A 225 7.89 -4.11 -17.75
C ASN A 225 8.16 -4.83 -16.41
N ALA A 226 9.32 -4.60 -15.81
CA ALA A 226 9.68 -5.23 -14.54
C ALA A 226 9.23 -4.41 -13.33
N ILE A 227 9.59 -3.13 -13.29
CA ILE A 227 9.32 -2.26 -12.14
C ILE A 227 8.68 -0.96 -12.63
N PHE A 228 7.56 -0.58 -12.01
CA PHE A 228 7.02 0.78 -12.10
C PHE A 228 6.89 1.35 -10.70
N ALA A 229 7.36 2.59 -10.51
CA ALA A 229 7.19 3.31 -9.26
C ALA A 229 6.69 4.73 -9.47
N LYS A 230 5.66 5.10 -8.71
CA LYS A 230 5.08 6.44 -8.71
C LYS A 230 5.05 7.04 -7.30
N SER A 231 5.36 8.34 -7.20
CA SER A 231 5.25 9.13 -5.97
C SER A 231 6.02 8.52 -4.78
N VAL A 232 7.29 8.18 -5.03
CA VAL A 232 8.20 7.58 -4.03
C VAL A 232 9.38 8.51 -3.75
N ASP A 233 9.67 8.75 -2.47
CA ASP A 233 10.93 9.35 -2.03
C ASP A 233 11.84 8.26 -1.40
N GLY A 234 13.06 8.12 -1.92
CA GLY A 234 14.03 7.14 -1.43
C GLY A 234 13.78 5.74 -2.01
N LEU A 235 13.76 5.64 -3.35
CA LEU A 235 13.66 4.36 -4.06
C LEU A 235 15.06 3.81 -4.36
N LYS A 236 15.36 2.60 -3.89
CA LYS A 236 16.62 1.90 -4.18
C LYS A 236 16.32 0.65 -5.00
N ILE A 237 16.93 0.54 -6.17
CA ILE A 237 16.82 -0.66 -7.01
C ILE A 237 18.24 -1.16 -7.26
N THR A 238 18.67 -2.20 -6.55
CA THR A 238 20.07 -2.66 -6.63
C THR A 238 20.22 -4.15 -6.85
N ASP A 239 21.26 -4.53 -7.59
CA ASP A 239 21.71 -5.93 -7.71
C ASP A 239 20.64 -6.89 -8.25
N ASN A 240 19.63 -6.39 -8.97
CA ASN A 240 18.59 -7.24 -9.54
C ASN A 240 19.05 -7.82 -10.89
N LEU A 241 18.64 -9.05 -11.16
CA LEU A 241 18.88 -9.73 -12.43
C LEU A 241 17.59 -9.76 -13.25
N PHE A 242 17.62 -9.16 -14.43
CA PHE A 242 16.52 -9.18 -15.39
C PHE A 242 16.89 -10.06 -16.58
N LEU A 243 16.16 -11.16 -16.75
CA LEU A 243 16.26 -12.04 -17.91
C LEU A 243 15.14 -11.69 -18.88
N SER A 244 15.50 -11.08 -19.99
CA SER A 244 14.58 -10.60 -21.01
C SER A 244 14.61 -11.55 -22.22
N PRO A 245 13.45 -11.90 -22.82
CA PRO A 245 13.43 -12.76 -24.00
C PRO A 245 13.98 -12.07 -25.25
N THR A 246 14.06 -10.73 -25.23
CA THR A 246 14.65 -9.91 -26.30
C THR A 246 15.61 -8.89 -25.69
N PRO A 247 16.61 -8.40 -26.44
CA PRO A 247 17.48 -7.33 -25.96
C PRO A 247 16.67 -6.14 -25.43
N ALA A 248 16.95 -5.72 -24.20
CA ALA A 248 16.24 -4.64 -23.54
C ALA A 248 17.21 -3.77 -22.74
N GLU A 249 17.05 -2.46 -22.86
CA GLU A 249 17.71 -1.51 -21.97
C GLU A 249 17.03 -1.49 -20.60
N ILE A 250 17.79 -1.30 -19.54
CA ILE A 250 17.25 -1.24 -18.16
C ILE A 250 16.16 -0.16 -18.01
N SER A 251 16.28 0.95 -18.73
CA SER A 251 15.31 2.05 -18.77
C SER A 251 13.95 1.67 -19.38
N ASN A 252 13.89 0.59 -20.16
CA ASN A 252 12.63 0.06 -20.67
C ASN A 252 11.95 -0.84 -19.63
N LEU A 253 12.72 -1.48 -18.76
CA LEU A 253 12.24 -2.42 -17.75
C LEU A 253 11.85 -1.73 -16.44
N ILE A 254 12.48 -0.60 -16.12
CA ILE A 254 12.25 0.16 -14.90
C ILE A 254 11.75 1.55 -15.28
N LYS A 255 10.56 1.90 -14.79
CA LYS A 255 9.95 3.22 -14.99
C LYS A 255 9.66 3.88 -13.66
N THR A 256 9.99 5.15 -13.55
CA THR A 256 9.67 5.99 -12.40
C THR A 256 8.85 7.20 -12.83
N GLN A 257 7.89 7.58 -12.02
CA GLN A 257 7.08 8.77 -12.19
C GLN A 257 7.03 9.53 -10.86
N ASP A 258 7.26 10.85 -10.86
CA ASP A 258 7.13 11.65 -9.64
C ASP A 258 7.93 11.10 -8.44
N CYS A 259 9.11 10.52 -8.69
CA CYS A 259 9.96 9.95 -7.66
C CYS A 259 11.17 10.86 -7.37
N GLU A 260 11.60 10.88 -6.12
CA GLU A 260 12.79 11.60 -5.65
C GLU A 260 13.76 10.64 -4.94
N ASN A 261 15.05 10.99 -4.94
CA ASN A 261 16.11 10.18 -4.34
C ASN A 261 16.11 8.73 -4.85
N VAL A 262 16.04 8.58 -6.17
CA VAL A 262 16.11 7.27 -6.85
C VAL A 262 17.56 6.86 -7.03
N PHE A 263 17.92 5.70 -6.51
CA PHE A 263 19.25 5.11 -6.62
C PHE A 263 19.19 3.76 -7.32
N MET A 264 19.99 3.59 -8.39
CA MET A 264 20.07 2.35 -9.16
C MET A 264 21.53 1.95 -9.35
N GLU A 265 21.91 0.75 -8.91
CA GLU A 265 23.28 0.23 -8.98
C GLU A 265 23.30 -1.30 -9.13
N GLY A 266 24.28 -1.86 -9.82
CA GLY A 266 24.50 -3.32 -9.86
C GLY A 266 23.41 -4.14 -10.58
N ASN A 267 22.41 -3.50 -11.18
CA ASN A 267 21.35 -4.19 -11.93
C ASN A 267 21.89 -4.74 -13.25
N ILE A 268 21.57 -5.99 -13.56
CA ILE A 268 22.06 -6.70 -14.75
C ILE A 268 20.87 -7.08 -15.62
N VAL A 269 20.97 -6.82 -16.93
CA VAL A 269 20.03 -7.31 -17.94
C VAL A 269 20.74 -8.36 -18.80
N GLN A 270 20.11 -9.52 -18.99
CA GLN A 270 20.58 -10.63 -19.82
C GLN A 270 19.47 -11.11 -20.76
#